data_AF-A0A6N6KIS5-F1
#
_entry.id   AF-A0A6N6KIS5-F1
#
_cell.length_a   1.000
_cell.length_b   1.000
_cell.length_c   1.000
_cell.angle_alpha   90.00
_cell.angle_beta   90.00
_cell.angle_gamma   90.00
#
_symmetry.space_group_name_H-M   'P 1'
#
loop_
_entity.id
_entity.type
_entity.pdbx_description
1 polymer ?
#
loop_
_entity_poly.entity_id
_entity_poly.type
_entity_poly.pdbx_seq_one_letter_code
_entity_poly.pdbx_strand_id
1 'polypeptide(L)'
;MKYSILSLLFLAALCLSSCEKKDFSKDKWDKEDEICFELLYPVSYTMPDGSTITAADEKQYWTLIKGWYEENPEVEEKPELLYPVDIKYTVGTIETIQDEAEMIAVKEDCADEDDE
;
A
#
# COMPACT_ATOMS: atom_id res chain seq x y z
N MET A 1 -17.21 -10.78 43.32
CA MET A 1 -17.25 -9.73 44.39
C MET A 1 -15.93 -8.97 44.26
N LYS A 2 -15.86 -7.88 43.48
CA LYS A 2 -16.27 -6.51 43.83
C LYS A 2 -15.62 -6.02 45.13
N TYR A 3 -14.49 -5.32 45.00
CA TYR A 3 -14.02 -4.17 45.79
C TYR A 3 -12.91 -3.52 44.93
N SER A 4 -12.73 -2.21 44.81
CA SER A 4 -13.49 -1.07 45.30
C SER A 4 -12.97 0.15 44.56
N ILE A 5 -13.85 1.13 44.43
CA ILE A 5 -13.75 2.41 43.74
C ILE A 5 -12.88 3.37 44.59
N LEU A 6 -12.29 4.37 43.92
CA LEU A 6 -11.79 5.67 44.44
C LEU A 6 -10.31 5.78 44.83
N SER A 7 -9.52 6.36 43.91
CA SER A 7 -8.74 7.61 44.10
C SER A 7 -7.71 7.71 42.96
N LEU A 8 -8.04 8.33 41.83
CA LEU A 8 -7.85 9.77 41.53
C LEU A 8 -6.43 10.13 41.08
N LEU A 9 -6.36 10.60 39.83
CA LEU A 9 -5.47 11.57 39.16
C LEU A 9 -5.18 11.04 37.73
N PHE A 10 -6.10 11.15 36.77
CA PHE A 10 -6.38 12.37 35.98
C PHE A 10 -5.13 13.22 35.74
N LEU A 11 -4.31 12.83 34.75
CA LEU A 11 -3.40 13.72 34.02
C LEU A 11 -2.80 12.96 32.81
N ALA A 12 -3.57 12.82 31.75
CA ALA A 12 -3.02 12.45 30.44
C ALA A 12 -3.97 12.88 29.30
N ALA A 13 -4.37 14.14 29.32
CA ALA A 13 -5.05 14.82 28.21
C ALA A 13 -4.95 16.31 28.54
N LEU A 14 -4.30 17.21 27.79
CA LEU A 14 -3.99 17.25 26.37
C LEU A 14 -2.66 18.01 26.25
N CYS A 15 -1.57 17.34 25.84
CA CYS A 15 -0.50 18.09 25.17
C CYS A 15 -1.04 18.46 23.79
N LEU A 16 -1.57 19.68 23.71
CA LEU A 16 -1.67 20.45 22.49
C LEU A 16 -0.26 20.60 21.94
N SER A 17 0.16 19.67 21.09
CA SER A 17 1.26 19.91 20.17
C SER A 17 0.81 19.35 18.85
N SER A 18 0.46 20.27 17.94
CA SER A 18 0.34 20.09 16.50
C SER A 18 0.49 18.65 16.03
N CYS A 19 -0.65 18.01 15.75
CA CYS A 19 -0.66 17.06 14.64
C CYS A 19 -0.48 17.92 13.38
N GLU A 20 0.78 18.21 13.03
CA GLU A 20 1.12 18.66 11.70
C GLU A 20 0.74 17.50 10.79
N LYS A 21 -0.47 17.60 10.21
CA LYS A 21 -0.81 16.85 9.02
C LYS A 21 0.30 17.22 8.04
N LYS A 22 1.28 16.34 7.87
CA LYS A 22 2.10 16.36 6.68
C LYS A 22 1.11 16.08 5.57
N ASP A 23 0.61 17.15 4.97
CA ASP A 23 -0.05 17.08 3.69
C ASP A 23 0.97 16.39 2.78
N PHE A 24 0.77 15.09 2.58
CA PHE A 24 1.58 14.29 1.68
C PHE A 24 1.33 14.89 0.30
N SER A 25 2.24 15.78 -0.09
CA SER A 25 2.26 16.50 -1.35
C SER A 25 1.91 15.52 -2.48
N LYS A 26 0.68 15.68 -2.99
CA LYS A 26 0.08 14.93 -4.09
C LYS A 26 0.83 15.13 -5.42
N ASP A 27 1.77 16.06 -5.41
CA ASP A 27 2.55 16.64 -6.50
C ASP A 27 3.84 15.85 -6.83
N LYS A 28 4.08 14.70 -6.19
CA LYS A 28 5.19 13.78 -6.52
C LYS A 28 4.72 12.43 -7.09
N TRP A 29 3.53 12.39 -7.68
CA TRP A 29 2.97 11.23 -8.39
C TRP A 29 2.66 11.52 -9.86
N ASP A 30 2.98 12.73 -10.35
CA ASP A 30 2.74 13.15 -11.75
C ASP A 30 3.83 12.68 -12.73
N LYS A 31 4.58 11.64 -12.35
CA LYS A 31 5.52 10.89 -13.20
C LYS A 31 5.53 9.42 -12.81
N GLU A 32 4.37 8.87 -12.45
CA GLU A 32 4.21 7.44 -12.66
C GLU A 32 4.16 7.30 -14.18
N ASP A 33 5.24 6.73 -14.73
CA ASP A 33 5.24 6.06 -16.03
C ASP A 33 3.85 5.44 -16.20
N GLU A 34 3.14 5.75 -17.28
CA GLU A 34 1.76 5.32 -17.44
C GLU A 34 1.79 3.79 -17.49
N ILE A 35 1.55 3.13 -16.34
CA ILE A 35 1.72 1.69 -16.24
C ILE A 35 0.73 1.09 -17.24
N CYS A 36 1.27 0.54 -18.33
CA CYS A 36 0.50 0.11 -19.50
C CYS A 36 -0.32 -1.18 -19.26
N PHE A 37 -0.48 -1.56 -17.99
CA PHE A 37 -1.24 -2.69 -17.50
C PHE A 37 -1.89 -2.42 -16.13
N GLU A 38 -2.96 -3.17 -15.83
CA GLU A 38 -3.61 -3.21 -14.52
C GLU A 38 -3.45 -4.59 -13.88
N LEU A 39 -3.35 -4.66 -12.54
CA LEU A 39 -3.39 -5.93 -11.81
C LEU A 39 -4.82 -6.47 -11.76
N LEU A 40 -4.99 -7.76 -12.04
CA LEU A 40 -6.26 -8.46 -11.83
C LEU A 40 -6.35 -8.95 -10.39
N TYR A 41 -7.46 -8.58 -9.74
CA TYR A 41 -7.73 -8.92 -8.36
C TYR A 41 -8.41 -10.30 -8.23
N PRO A 42 -8.21 -11.01 -7.11
CA PRO A 42 -7.53 -10.55 -5.89
C PRO A 42 -6.01 -10.66 -5.96
N VAL A 43 -5.32 -9.72 -5.28
CA VAL A 43 -3.86 -9.74 -5.10
C VAL A 43 -3.50 -9.71 -3.62
N SER A 44 -2.36 -10.28 -3.27
CA SER A 44 -1.87 -10.32 -1.89
C SER A 44 -0.48 -9.72 -1.76
N TYR A 45 -0.20 -9.15 -0.60
CA TYR A 45 1.07 -8.52 -0.29
C TYR A 45 1.58 -9.00 1.05
N THR A 46 2.88 -9.23 1.14
CA THR A 46 3.61 -9.37 2.41
C THR A 46 3.99 -7.99 2.91
N MET A 47 3.55 -7.65 4.11
CA MET A 47 3.90 -6.41 4.79
C MET A 47 5.29 -6.54 5.43
N PRO A 48 5.97 -5.43 5.77
CA PRO A 48 7.28 -5.46 6.42
C PRO A 48 7.34 -6.22 7.76
N ASP A 49 6.21 -6.36 8.46
CA ASP A 49 6.11 -7.18 9.67
C ASP A 49 5.97 -8.69 9.40
N GLY A 50 5.96 -9.10 8.13
CA GLY A 50 5.75 -10.47 7.67
C GLY A 50 4.28 -10.90 7.63
N SER A 51 3.34 -10.02 7.96
CA SER A 51 1.91 -10.30 7.80
C SER A 51 1.50 -10.26 6.33
N THR A 52 0.40 -10.92 5.97
CA THR A 52 -0.14 -10.89 4.62
C THR A 52 -1.49 -10.20 4.59
N ILE A 53 -1.68 -9.29 3.64
CA ILE A 53 -2.98 -8.71 3.30
C ILE A 53 -3.42 -9.19 1.93
N THR A 54 -4.72 -9.33 1.72
CA THR A 54 -5.31 -9.65 0.41
C THR A 54 -6.37 -8.62 0.09
N ALA A 55 -6.27 -8.01 -1.09
CA ALA A 55 -7.24 -7.08 -1.62
C ALA A 55 -8.07 -7.76 -2.72
N ALA A 56 -9.38 -7.57 -2.69
CA ALA A 56 -10.35 -8.06 -3.66
C ALA A 56 -10.58 -7.07 -4.82
N ASP A 57 -10.19 -5.81 -4.63
CA ASP A 57 -10.22 -4.75 -5.62
C ASP A 57 -9.24 -3.62 -5.24
N GLU A 58 -9.02 -2.68 -6.16
CA GLU A 58 -8.08 -1.56 -5.99
C GLU A 58 -8.44 -0.65 -4.81
N LYS A 59 -9.73 -0.40 -4.59
CA LYS A 59 -10.19 0.44 -3.48
C LYS A 59 -9.89 -0.23 -2.14
N GLN A 60 -10.08 -1.54 -2.04
CA GLN A 60 -9.75 -2.30 -0.86
C GLN A 60 -8.24 -2.33 -0.64
N TYR A 61 -7.44 -2.49 -1.69
CA TYR A 61 -5.97 -2.39 -1.61
C TYR A 61 -5.52 -1.09 -0.95
N TRP A 62 -5.97 0.06 -1.47
CA TRP A 62 -5.62 1.36 -0.90
C TRP A 62 -6.07 1.50 0.56
N THR A 63 -7.24 0.97 0.90
CA THR A 63 -7.78 1.03 2.26
C THR A 63 -6.92 0.20 3.23
N LEU A 64 -6.55 -1.02 2.85
CA LEU A 64 -5.78 -1.94 3.68
C LEU A 64 -4.33 -1.44 3.88
N ILE A 65 -3.66 -1.05 2.79
CA ILE A 65 -2.28 -0.53 2.84
C ILE A 65 -2.20 0.73 3.71
N LYS A 66 -3.10 1.69 3.48
CA LYS A 66 -3.13 2.92 4.25
C LYS A 66 -3.37 2.65 5.73
N GLY A 67 -4.35 1.80 6.05
CA GLY A 67 -4.64 1.44 7.44
C GLY A 67 -3.44 0.82 8.13
N TRP A 68 -2.71 -0.06 7.45
CA TRP A 68 -1.50 -0.68 8.01
C TRP A 68 -0.40 0.35 8.31
N TYR A 69 -0.12 1.30 7.41
CA TYR A 69 0.89 2.35 7.67
C TYR A 69 0.43 3.39 8.72
N GLU A 70 -0.86 3.63 8.88
CA GLU A 70 -1.39 4.46 9.97
C GLU A 70 -1.14 3.81 11.35
N GLU A 71 -1.16 2.48 11.41
CA GLU A 71 -0.86 1.70 12.62
C GLU A 71 0.65 1.48 12.83
N ASN A 72 1.47 1.61 11.78
CA ASN A 72 2.92 1.40 11.80
C ASN A 72 3.69 2.63 11.26
N PRO A 73 3.57 3.81 11.92
CA PRO A 73 4.05 5.10 11.39
C PRO A 73 5.58 5.22 11.28
N GLU A 74 6.34 4.37 11.95
CA GLU A 74 7.81 4.32 11.89
C GLU A 74 8.35 3.48 10.72
N VAL A 75 7.50 2.74 10.02
CA VAL A 75 7.90 1.84 8.94
C VAL A 75 7.79 2.56 7.60
N GLU A 76 8.92 2.69 6.91
CA GLU A 76 8.99 3.26 5.56
C GLU A 76 9.19 2.18 4.47
N GLU A 77 9.50 0.94 4.88
CA GLU A 77 9.69 -0.19 3.97
C GLU A 77 8.40 -0.53 3.22
N LYS A 78 8.52 -0.88 1.93
CA LYS A 78 7.38 -1.19 1.07
C LYS A 78 6.93 -2.64 1.24
N PRO A 79 5.63 -2.93 1.06
CA PRO A 79 5.16 -4.31 0.98
C PRO A 79 5.67 -5.00 -0.29
N GLU A 80 5.80 -6.33 -0.23
CA GLU A 80 6.18 -7.18 -1.35
C GLU A 80 4.93 -7.83 -1.97
N LEU A 81 4.78 -7.74 -3.29
CA LEU A 81 3.69 -8.41 -4.00
C LEU A 81 3.92 -9.93 -4.01
N LEU A 82 2.87 -10.69 -3.69
CA LEU A 82 2.92 -12.14 -3.77
C LEU A 82 2.59 -12.62 -5.18
N TYR A 83 3.50 -13.39 -5.75
CA TYR A 83 3.37 -14.02 -7.06
C TYR A 83 2.86 -15.46 -6.97
N PRO A 84 2.23 -16.02 -8.03
CA PRO A 84 1.96 -15.35 -9.31
C PRO A 84 0.77 -14.37 -9.25
N VAL A 85 0.76 -13.40 -10.17
CA VAL A 85 -0.36 -12.47 -10.40
C VAL A 85 -0.71 -12.40 -11.87
N ASP A 86 -1.97 -12.07 -12.17
CA ASP A 86 -2.37 -11.76 -13.54
C ASP A 86 -2.40 -10.25 -13.74
N ILE A 87 -1.88 -9.79 -14.87
CA ILE A 87 -1.99 -8.42 -15.35
C ILE A 87 -2.85 -8.38 -16.60
N LYS A 88 -3.47 -7.22 -16.85
CA LYS A 88 -4.19 -6.94 -18.09
C LYS A 88 -3.61 -5.68 -18.73
N TYR A 89 -3.01 -5.82 -19.89
CA TYR A 89 -2.51 -4.70 -20.68
C TYR A 89 -3.66 -3.82 -21.18
N THR A 90 -3.37 -2.54 -21.48
CA THR A 90 -4.35 -1.59 -22.05
C THR A 90 -5.01 -2.09 -23.34
N VAL A 91 -4.28 -2.88 -24.14
CA VAL A 91 -4.79 -3.52 -25.36
C VAL A 91 -5.72 -4.72 -25.11
N GLY A 92 -5.91 -5.11 -23.83
CA GLY A 92 -6.84 -6.14 -23.38
C GLY A 92 -6.27 -7.55 -23.23
N THR A 93 -4.97 -7.74 -23.48
CA THR A 93 -4.28 -9.03 -23.28
C THR A 93 -4.04 -9.29 -21.80
N ILE A 94 -4.22 -10.54 -21.36
CA ILE A 94 -3.92 -10.98 -19.98
C ILE A 94 -2.66 -11.82 -19.98
N GLU A 95 -1.78 -11.57 -19.03
CA GLU A 95 -0.54 -12.32 -18.80
C GLU A 95 -0.36 -12.66 -17.32
N THR A 96 0.17 -13.84 -17.03
CA THR A 96 0.47 -14.28 -15.67
C THR A 96 1.96 -14.07 -15.38
N ILE A 97 2.25 -13.20 -14.42
CA ILE A 97 3.59 -12.88 -13.95
C ILE A 97 3.98 -13.83 -12.82
N GLN A 98 5.09 -14.53 -12.97
CA GLN A 98 5.55 -15.59 -12.06
C GLN A 98 6.38 -15.08 -10.89
N ASP A 99 7.09 -13.97 -11.06
CA ASP A 99 7.99 -13.44 -10.06
C ASP A 99 8.26 -11.93 -10.23
N GLU A 100 9.04 -11.37 -9.31
CA GLU A 100 9.41 -9.97 -9.30
C GLU A 100 10.26 -9.56 -10.51
N ALA A 101 11.12 -10.45 -11.02
CA ALA A 101 11.96 -10.14 -12.17
C ALA A 101 11.13 -9.98 -13.44
N GLU A 102 10.13 -10.84 -13.65
CA GLU A 102 9.16 -10.68 -14.73
C GLU A 102 8.33 -9.38 -14.56
N MET A 103 7.89 -9.06 -13.34
CA MET A 103 7.16 -7.80 -13.10
C MET A 103 8.02 -6.56 -13.39
N ILE A 104 9.31 -6.60 -13.07
CA ILE A 104 10.25 -5.51 -13.39
C ILE A 104 10.38 -5.36 -14.90
N ALA A 105 10.57 -6.46 -15.62
CA ALA A 105 10.67 -6.44 -17.08
C ALA A 105 9.42 -5.84 -17.73
N VAL A 106 8.22 -6.24 -17.30
CA VAL A 106 6.97 -5.66 -17.83
C VAL A 106 6.87 -4.16 -17.55
N LYS A 107 7.30 -3.69 -16.37
CA LYS A 107 7.30 -2.26 -16.05
C LYS A 107 8.29 -1.45 -16.88
N GLU A 108 9.48 -2.00 -17.12
CA GLU A 108 10.51 -1.40 -17.98
C GLU A 108 9.99 -1.29 -19.42
N ASP A 109 9.38 -2.37 -19.94
CA ASP A 109 8.78 -2.38 -21.28
C ASP A 109 7.67 -1.31 -21.42
N CYS A 110 6.85 -1.06 -20.39
CA CYS A 110 5.85 0.01 -20.42
C CYS A 110 6.47 1.41 -20.45
N ALA A 111 7.55 1.64 -19.69
CA ALA A 111 8.16 2.96 -19.59
C ALA A 111 8.88 3.37 -20.89
N ASP A 112 9.45 2.41 -21.62
CA ASP A 112 10.13 2.65 -22.90
C ASP A 112 9.14 3.01 -24.04
N GLU A 113 7.87 2.62 -23.96
CA GLU A 113 6.84 2.99 -24.96
C GLU A 113 6.38 4.46 -24.88
N ASP A 114 6.59 5.13 -23.74
CA ASP A 114 6.14 6.51 -23.51
C ASP A 114 7.16 7.57 -24.02
N ASP A 115 8.39 7.16 -24.38
CA ASP A 115 9.51 8.04 -24.77
C ASP A 115 9.74 8.16 -26.30
N GLU A 116 8.90 7.54 -27.16
CA GLU A 116 8.97 7.62 -28.64
C GLU A 116 7.92 8.52 -29.33
#